data_AF-A0A562IDQ4-F1
#
_entry.id   AF-A0A562IDQ4-F1
#
_cell.length_a   1.000
_cell.length_b   1.000
_cell.length_c   1.000
_cell.angle_alpha   90.00
_cell.angle_beta   90.00
_cell.angle_gamma   90.00
#
_symmetry.space_group_name_H-M   'P 1'
#
loop_
_entity.id
_entity.type
_entity.pdbx_description
1 polymer ?
#
loop_
_entity_poly.entity_id
_entity_poly.type
_entity_poly.pdbx_seq_one_letter_code
_entity_poly.pdbx_strand_id
1 'polypeptide(L)'
;MNVAEAARRVRAYGGHFLLLGLLTLVAALLLTGVPRVVDRLGGQGLREQVAAEPPAQRDLLYTAPEDVVPQPGPHARLAAARLTQLEAAMPPAVRDTVGQRWYVAQTALARLGGPALDPGKGLIDLTARTASGVRDAATLADGRWPTDAAPDDDGPVELALAEPVAAQLGLRVGDRLRLTPPTRPGSAPPATRWWWSGSSGRTTPPTGSGRPCRRRCGWPSPRATASRS
;
A
#
# COMPACT_ATOMS: atom_id res chain seq x y z
N MET A 1 28.28 -65.26 30.88
CA MET A 1 26.97 -65.94 30.78
C MET A 1 26.80 -66.41 29.36
N ASN A 2 26.71 -67.73 29.14
CA ASN A 2 26.80 -68.32 27.80
C ASN A 2 25.48 -68.14 27.02
N VAL A 3 25.59 -67.52 25.85
CA VAL A 3 24.48 -67.27 24.91
C VAL A 3 23.75 -68.57 24.51
N ALA A 4 24.46 -69.70 24.55
CA ALA A 4 23.94 -71.03 24.26
C ALA A 4 22.98 -71.60 25.33
N GLU A 5 23.15 -71.23 26.61
CA GLU A 5 22.22 -71.63 27.68
C GLU A 5 20.93 -70.80 27.64
N ALA A 6 21.05 -69.50 27.32
CA ALA A 6 19.92 -68.62 27.09
C ALA A 6 19.07 -69.12 25.92
N ALA A 7 19.71 -69.56 24.82
CA ALA A 7 19.02 -70.08 23.64
C ALA A 7 18.19 -71.36 23.90
N ARG A 8 18.64 -72.26 24.79
CA ARG A 8 17.86 -73.46 25.17
C ARG A 8 16.65 -73.13 26.05
N ARG A 9 16.78 -72.19 26.99
CA ARG A 9 15.66 -71.76 27.85
C ARG A 9 14.59 -70.98 27.08
N VAL A 10 15.00 -70.20 26.08
CA VAL A 10 14.07 -69.51 25.17
C VAL A 10 13.24 -70.49 24.35
N ARG A 11 13.72 -71.71 24.06
CA ARG A 11 12.94 -72.71 23.32
C ARG A 11 11.84 -73.38 24.16
N ALA A 12 12.02 -73.45 25.49
CA ALA A 12 11.02 -73.99 26.42
C ALA A 12 9.90 -72.98 26.77
N TYR A 13 10.23 -71.68 26.78
CA TYR A 13 9.29 -70.57 27.00
C TYR A 13 9.02 -69.76 25.71
N GLY A 14 9.26 -70.36 24.55
CA GLY A 14 9.33 -69.67 23.26
C GLY A 14 8.04 -68.94 22.89
N GLY A 15 6.89 -69.47 23.30
CA GLY A 15 5.61 -68.80 23.11
C GLY A 15 5.51 -67.46 23.83
N HIS A 16 5.98 -67.36 25.07
CA HIS A 16 5.92 -66.11 25.84
C HIS A 16 6.93 -65.07 25.34
N PHE A 17 8.16 -65.47 25.00
CA PHE A 17 9.14 -64.53 24.43
C PHE A 17 8.76 -64.08 23.03
N LEU A 18 8.13 -64.93 22.22
CA LEU A 18 7.61 -64.56 20.91
C LEU A 18 6.41 -63.61 21.04
N LEU A 19 5.52 -63.85 22.01
CA LEU A 19 4.38 -62.97 22.30
C LEU A 19 4.85 -61.61 22.80
N LEU A 20 5.80 -61.58 23.73
CA LEU A 20 6.42 -60.34 24.19
C LEU A 20 7.10 -59.62 23.04
N GLY A 21 7.94 -60.30 22.25
CA GLY A 21 8.63 -59.69 21.11
C GLY A 21 7.67 -59.11 20.07
N LEU A 22 6.59 -59.84 19.74
CA LEU A 22 5.55 -59.35 18.85
C LEU A 22 4.82 -58.14 19.44
N LEU A 23 4.51 -58.16 20.73
CA LEU A 23 3.89 -57.04 21.42
C LEU A 23 4.79 -55.80 21.40
N THR A 24 6.08 -55.94 21.68
CA THR A 24 7.03 -54.83 21.63
C THR A 24 7.19 -54.31 20.20
N LEU A 25 7.19 -55.19 19.19
CA LEU A 25 7.23 -54.81 17.78
C LEU A 25 6.00 -53.99 17.40
N VAL A 26 4.80 -54.45 17.77
CA VAL A 26 3.53 -53.73 17.52
C VAL A 26 3.53 -52.39 18.25
N ALA A 27 3.97 -52.35 19.51
CA ALA A 27 4.07 -51.11 20.27
C ALA A 27 5.05 -50.13 19.61
N ALA A 28 6.22 -50.59 19.17
CA ALA A 28 7.19 -49.77 18.44
C ALA A 28 6.64 -49.26 17.10
N LEU A 29 5.92 -50.12 16.36
CA LEU A 29 5.27 -49.76 15.10
C LEU A 29 4.16 -48.73 15.32
N LEU A 30 3.36 -48.85 16.39
CA LEU A 30 2.34 -47.87 16.75
C LEU A 30 2.97 -46.54 17.15
N LEU A 31 4.02 -46.56 17.99
CA LEU A 31 4.70 -45.36 18.47
C LEU A 31 5.35 -44.55 17.33
N THR A 32 5.83 -45.23 16.28
CA THR A 32 6.53 -44.59 15.16
C THR A 32 5.65 -44.37 13.93
N GLY A 33 4.70 -45.27 13.68
CA GLY A 33 3.84 -45.25 12.50
C GLY A 33 2.65 -44.31 12.63
N VAL A 34 1.97 -44.30 13.79
CA VAL A 34 0.76 -43.47 13.98
C VAL A 34 1.04 -41.97 13.84
N PRO A 35 2.08 -41.39 14.47
CA PRO A 35 2.35 -39.96 14.33
C PRO A 35 2.56 -39.54 12.87
N ARG A 36 3.26 -40.36 12.07
CA ARG A 36 3.51 -40.08 10.65
C ARG A 36 2.24 -40.10 9.79
N VAL A 37 1.32 -41.01 10.08
CA VAL A 37 0.05 -41.10 9.34
C VAL A 37 -0.86 -39.93 9.71
N VAL A 38 -0.94 -39.60 11.00
CA VAL A 38 -1.74 -38.45 11.49
C VAL A 38 -1.19 -37.14 10.92
N ASP A 39 0.12 -36.93 10.90
CA ASP A 39 0.73 -35.73 10.31
C ASP A 39 0.39 -35.60 8.82
N ARG A 40 0.40 -36.71 8.08
CA ARG A 40 0.09 -36.70 6.65
C ARG A 40 -1.39 -36.39 6.39
N LEU A 41 -2.30 -37.02 7.15
CA LEU A 41 -3.73 -36.80 7.04
C LEU A 41 -4.14 -35.41 7.54
N GLY A 42 -3.58 -34.97 8.67
CA GLY A 42 -3.79 -33.63 9.22
C GLY A 42 -3.29 -32.54 8.26
N GLY A 43 -2.12 -32.75 7.64
CA GLY A 43 -1.59 -31.84 6.63
C GLY A 43 -2.44 -31.79 5.35
N GLN A 44 -3.09 -32.88 4.95
CA GLN A 44 -4.04 -32.88 3.83
C GLN A 44 -5.37 -32.23 4.20
N GLY A 45 -5.95 -32.58 5.34
CA GLY A 45 -7.20 -32.00 5.82
C GLY A 45 -7.10 -30.50 6.06
N LEU A 46 -5.99 -30.01 6.61
CA LEU A 46 -5.75 -28.57 6.77
C LEU A 46 -5.68 -27.87 5.41
N ARG A 47 -5.00 -28.47 4.42
CA ARG A 47 -4.92 -27.90 3.06
C ARG A 47 -6.28 -27.85 2.38
N GLU A 48 -7.09 -28.91 2.51
CA GLU A 48 -8.44 -28.96 1.96
C GLU A 48 -9.38 -27.98 2.67
N GLN A 49 -9.27 -27.84 3.98
CA GLN A 49 -10.07 -26.90 4.75
C GLN A 49 -9.70 -25.45 4.46
N VAL A 50 -8.41 -25.11 4.42
CA VAL A 50 -7.95 -23.81 3.93
C VAL A 50 -8.37 -23.61 2.48
N ALA A 51 -8.39 -24.66 1.65
CA ALA A 51 -8.86 -24.56 0.27
C ALA A 51 -10.36 -24.25 0.15
N ALA A 52 -11.16 -24.66 1.12
CA ALA A 52 -12.60 -24.44 1.16
C ALA A 52 -13.00 -23.08 1.76
N GLU A 53 -12.10 -22.39 2.49
CA GLU A 53 -12.39 -21.07 3.04
C GLU A 53 -12.58 -19.99 1.95
N PRO A 54 -13.46 -18.99 2.15
CA PRO A 54 -13.64 -17.89 1.22
C PRO A 54 -12.33 -17.12 0.99
N PRO A 55 -12.09 -16.59 -0.23
CA PRO A 55 -10.85 -15.87 -0.56
C PRO A 55 -10.49 -14.77 0.44
N ALA A 56 -11.49 -14.06 0.96
CA ALA A 56 -11.30 -12.99 1.95
C ALA A 56 -10.65 -13.44 3.27
N GLN A 57 -10.74 -14.73 3.64
CA GLN A 57 -10.10 -15.29 4.83
C GLN A 57 -8.75 -15.94 4.52
N ARG A 58 -8.45 -16.22 3.25
CA ARG A 58 -7.19 -16.82 2.78
C ARG A 58 -6.13 -15.79 2.43
N ASP A 59 -6.55 -14.54 2.21
CA ASP A 59 -5.67 -13.46 1.82
C ASP A 59 -4.87 -12.95 3.03
N LEU A 60 -3.55 -13.11 2.98
CA LEU A 60 -2.65 -12.46 3.93
C LEU A 60 -2.46 -11.01 3.53
N LEU A 61 -3.17 -10.11 4.22
CA LEU A 61 -3.05 -8.68 4.01
C LEU A 61 -1.87 -8.12 4.81
N TYR A 62 -0.80 -7.75 4.11
CA TYR A 62 0.28 -6.94 4.69
C TYR A 62 -0.03 -5.46 4.53
N THR A 63 -0.62 -4.84 5.55
CA THR A 63 -0.76 -3.38 5.60
C THR A 63 0.53 -2.78 6.13
N ALA A 64 1.29 -2.08 5.27
CA ALA A 64 2.30 -1.14 5.74
C ALA A 64 1.60 0.10 6.34
N PRO A 65 2.17 0.75 7.37
CA PRO A 65 1.67 2.05 7.82
C PRO A 65 1.62 3.00 6.61
N GLU A 66 0.52 3.76 6.50
CA GLU A 66 0.32 4.72 5.43
C GLU A 66 1.30 5.88 5.62
N ASP A 67 2.49 5.72 5.03
CA ASP A 67 3.47 6.79 4.95
C ASP A 67 2.91 7.86 4.00
N VAL A 68 2.34 8.92 4.56
CA VAL A 68 1.92 10.09 3.80
C VAL A 68 3.19 10.79 3.32
N VAL A 69 3.68 10.39 2.14
CA VAL A 69 4.85 11.00 1.53
C VAL A 69 4.45 12.34 0.91
N PRO A 70 4.97 13.48 1.40
CA PRO A 70 4.55 14.81 0.92
C PRO A 70 5.06 15.12 -0.50
N GLN A 71 6.02 14.35 -1.00
CA GLN A 71 6.68 14.61 -2.27
C GLN A 71 6.09 13.75 -3.39
N PRO A 72 5.80 14.35 -4.56
CA PRO A 72 5.48 13.59 -5.76
C PRO A 72 6.67 12.67 -6.10
N GLY A 73 6.37 11.41 -6.43
CA GLY A 73 7.40 10.41 -6.71
C GLY A 73 6.80 9.07 -7.13
N PRO A 74 7.64 8.13 -7.58
CA PRO A 74 7.21 6.83 -8.12
C PRO A 74 6.80 5.83 -7.02
N HIS A 75 5.95 6.25 -6.09
CA HIS A 75 5.57 5.48 -4.90
C HIS A 75 4.93 4.14 -5.22
N ALA A 76 4.13 4.07 -6.28
CA ALA A 76 3.55 2.82 -6.76
C ALA A 76 4.61 1.81 -7.22
N ARG A 77 5.65 2.29 -7.93
CA ARG A 77 6.77 1.44 -8.38
C ARG A 77 7.62 0.98 -7.20
N LEU A 78 7.84 1.85 -6.20
CA LEU A 78 8.50 1.50 -4.96
C LEU A 78 7.70 0.46 -4.16
N ALA A 79 6.37 0.59 -4.09
CA ALA A 79 5.50 -0.39 -3.46
C ALA A 79 5.58 -1.76 -4.16
N ALA A 80 5.54 -1.77 -5.49
CA ALA A 80 5.73 -3.00 -6.28
C ALA A 80 7.10 -3.64 -6.02
N ALA A 81 8.18 -2.85 -6.01
CA ALA A 81 9.53 -3.36 -5.73
C ALA A 81 9.65 -3.90 -4.28
N ARG A 82 9.03 -3.23 -3.31
CA ARG A 82 8.99 -3.67 -1.91
C ARG A 82 8.24 -4.99 -1.75
N LEU A 83 7.16 -5.21 -2.51
CA LEU A 83 6.43 -6.49 -2.52
C LEU A 83 7.34 -7.63 -3.01
N THR A 84 8.08 -7.42 -4.10
CA THR A 84 9.05 -8.39 -4.61
C THR A 84 10.16 -8.69 -3.59
N GLN A 85 10.67 -7.67 -2.90
CA GLN A 85 11.68 -7.85 -1.85
C GLN A 85 11.13 -8.63 -0.64
N LEU A 86 9.90 -8.30 -0.22
CA LEU A 86 9.26 -8.98 0.91
C LEU A 86 9.09 -10.46 0.64
N GLU A 87 8.63 -10.81 -0.57
CA GLU A 87 8.52 -12.20 -1.00
C GLU A 87 9.87 -12.90 -1.08
N ALA A 88 10.89 -12.23 -1.62
CA ALA A 88 12.23 -12.80 -1.72
C ALA A 88 12.80 -13.18 -0.34
N ALA A 89 12.44 -12.41 0.70
CA ALA A 89 12.79 -12.65 2.09
C ALA A 89 11.96 -13.75 2.77
N MET A 90 10.83 -14.18 2.20
CA MET A 90 10.00 -15.24 2.79
C MET A 90 10.68 -16.62 2.72
N PRO A 91 10.49 -17.50 3.73
CA PRO A 91 10.93 -18.88 3.64
C PRO A 91 10.37 -19.58 2.38
N PRO A 92 11.12 -20.48 1.73
CA PRO A 92 10.68 -21.16 0.50
C PRO A 92 9.29 -21.81 0.63
N ALA A 93 9.05 -22.48 1.77
CA ALA A 93 7.75 -23.12 2.05
C ALA A 93 6.56 -22.15 2.06
N VAL A 94 6.76 -20.87 2.42
CA VAL A 94 5.71 -19.84 2.38
C VAL A 94 5.56 -19.31 0.96
N ARG A 95 6.68 -19.04 0.29
CA ARG A 95 6.72 -18.54 -1.08
C ARG A 95 5.98 -19.45 -2.07
N ASP A 96 6.17 -20.76 -1.93
CA ASP A 96 5.52 -21.76 -2.77
C ASP A 96 3.99 -21.82 -2.57
N THR A 97 3.48 -21.25 -1.47
CA THR A 97 2.03 -21.16 -1.19
C THR A 97 1.40 -19.85 -1.67
N VAL A 98 2.21 -18.84 -2.06
CA VAL A 98 1.69 -17.55 -2.54
C VAL A 98 1.17 -17.70 -3.98
N GLY A 99 -0.15 -17.77 -4.12
CA GLY A 99 -0.79 -17.93 -5.44
C GLY A 99 -0.89 -16.63 -6.24
N GLN A 100 -1.20 -15.52 -5.58
CA GLN A 100 -1.40 -14.22 -6.21
C GLN A 100 -0.73 -13.12 -5.39
N ARG A 101 -0.31 -12.06 -6.09
CA ARG A 101 0.37 -10.91 -5.50
C ARG A 101 -0.33 -9.66 -5.97
N TRP A 102 -0.71 -8.82 -5.02
CA TRP A 102 -1.30 -7.55 -5.37
C TRP A 102 -0.79 -6.43 -4.48
N TYR A 103 -0.71 -5.24 -5.07
CA TYR A 103 -0.43 -4.01 -4.34
C TYR A 103 -1.50 -2.98 -4.67
N VAL A 104 -1.70 -2.06 -3.75
CA VAL A 104 -2.56 -0.90 -3.92
C VAL A 104 -1.78 0.32 -3.48
N ALA A 105 -1.73 1.33 -4.33
CA ALA A 105 -1.28 2.65 -3.94
C ALA A 105 -2.40 3.65 -4.26
N GLN A 106 -2.64 4.57 -3.33
CA GLN A 106 -3.66 5.60 -3.45
C GLN A 106 -3.04 6.96 -3.19
N THR A 107 -3.47 7.98 -3.91
CA THR A 107 -3.14 9.36 -3.59
C THR A 107 -4.01 9.82 -2.43
N ALA A 108 -3.53 10.82 -1.70
CA ALA A 108 -4.42 11.61 -0.85
C ALA A 108 -5.59 12.16 -1.69
N LEU A 109 -6.71 12.44 -1.02
CA LEU A 109 -7.82 13.18 -1.62
C LEU A 109 -7.26 14.44 -2.27
N ALA A 110 -7.63 14.75 -3.51
CA ALA A 110 -7.15 15.92 -4.24
C ALA A 110 -8.31 16.61 -4.93
N ARG A 111 -8.29 17.94 -4.92
CA ARG A 111 -9.29 18.76 -5.58
C ARG A 111 -9.08 18.78 -7.07
N LEU A 112 -10.12 18.43 -7.81
CA LEU A 112 -10.12 18.48 -9.27
C LEU A 112 -10.51 19.87 -9.76
N GLY A 113 -9.74 20.41 -10.70
CA GLY A 113 -10.02 21.66 -11.40
C GLY A 113 -9.55 21.59 -12.85
N GLY A 114 -10.00 22.51 -13.71
CA GLY A 114 -9.64 22.52 -15.13
C GLY A 114 -10.76 23.03 -16.01
N PRO A 115 -10.45 23.41 -17.27
CA PRO A 115 -11.42 24.00 -18.20
C PRO A 115 -12.41 22.97 -18.75
N ALA A 116 -12.08 21.68 -18.72
CA ALA A 116 -12.93 20.59 -19.21
C ALA A 116 -14.00 20.14 -18.21
N LEU A 117 -13.96 20.65 -16.96
CA LEU A 117 -14.96 20.32 -15.95
C LEU A 117 -16.23 21.15 -16.15
N ASP A 118 -17.38 20.50 -16.02
CA ASP A 118 -18.66 21.19 -15.96
C ASP A 118 -18.72 22.11 -14.72
N PRO A 119 -18.78 23.44 -14.88
CA PRO A 119 -18.78 24.40 -13.77
C PRO A 119 -20.04 24.27 -12.89
N GLY A 120 -21.11 23.63 -13.38
CA GLY A 120 -22.32 23.36 -12.60
C GLY A 120 -22.19 22.24 -11.57
N LYS A 121 -21.10 21.45 -11.61
CA LYS A 121 -20.91 20.28 -10.74
C LYS A 121 -20.24 20.60 -9.39
N GLY A 122 -19.82 21.85 -9.19
CA GLY A 122 -19.22 22.29 -7.93
C GLY A 122 -17.82 21.74 -7.67
N LEU A 123 -17.41 21.74 -6.40
CA LEU A 123 -16.09 21.28 -5.97
C LEU A 123 -16.09 19.74 -5.92
N ILE A 124 -15.23 19.14 -6.74
CA ILE A 124 -15.09 17.69 -6.81
C ILE A 124 -13.72 17.32 -6.25
N ASP A 125 -13.72 16.47 -5.23
CA ASP A 125 -12.51 15.90 -4.66
C ASP A 125 -12.40 14.43 -5.09
N LEU A 126 -11.24 14.02 -5.60
CA LEU A 126 -10.98 12.67 -6.11
C LEU A 126 -9.74 12.06 -5.45
N THR A 127 -9.74 10.74 -5.34
CA THR A 127 -8.55 9.94 -5.07
C THR A 127 -8.17 9.17 -6.32
N ALA A 128 -6.90 9.19 -6.69
CA ALA A 128 -6.38 8.32 -7.73
C ALA A 128 -5.82 7.07 -7.08
N ARG A 129 -6.21 5.90 -7.58
CA ARG A 129 -5.74 4.60 -7.09
C ARG A 129 -5.12 3.82 -8.23
N THR A 130 -3.99 3.18 -7.95
CA THR A 130 -3.40 2.16 -8.81
C THR A 130 -3.37 0.83 -8.06
N ALA A 131 -3.66 -0.24 -8.79
CA ALA A 131 -3.61 -1.60 -8.27
C ALA A 131 -3.14 -2.55 -9.38
N SER A 132 -2.49 -3.64 -8.97
CA SER A 132 -2.14 -4.73 -9.87
C SER A 132 -3.39 -5.40 -10.45
N GLY A 133 -3.34 -5.83 -11.71
CA GLY A 133 -4.42 -6.61 -12.35
C GLY A 133 -5.63 -5.79 -12.79
N VAL A 134 -5.63 -4.46 -12.65
CA VAL A 134 -6.75 -3.61 -13.09
C VAL A 134 -7.06 -3.79 -14.58
N ARG A 135 -6.03 -3.96 -15.43
CA ARG A 135 -6.20 -4.18 -16.88
C ARG A 135 -6.87 -5.52 -17.20
N ASP A 136 -6.70 -6.53 -16.36
CA ASP A 136 -7.30 -7.86 -16.54
C ASP A 136 -8.72 -7.91 -15.97
N ALA A 137 -9.00 -7.09 -14.94
CA ALA A 137 -10.28 -7.05 -14.24
C ALA A 137 -11.27 -6.02 -14.82
N ALA A 138 -10.83 -5.14 -15.72
CA ALA A 138 -11.67 -4.08 -16.29
C ALA A 138 -11.57 -4.05 -17.81
N THR A 139 -12.69 -3.74 -18.47
CA THR A 139 -12.74 -3.54 -19.92
C THR A 139 -12.52 -2.07 -20.25
N LEU A 140 -11.59 -1.78 -21.16
CA LEU A 140 -11.36 -0.43 -21.66
C LEU A 140 -12.52 -0.01 -22.57
N ALA A 141 -13.27 1.01 -22.16
CA ALA A 141 -14.39 1.53 -22.95
C ALA A 141 -13.94 2.48 -24.06
N ASP A 142 -12.94 3.33 -23.78
CA ASP A 142 -12.44 4.34 -24.73
C ASP A 142 -10.97 4.71 -24.43
N GLY A 143 -10.25 5.20 -25.43
CA GLY A 143 -8.87 5.69 -25.31
C GLY A 143 -7.81 4.60 -25.19
N ARG A 144 -6.89 4.75 -24.23
CA ARG A 144 -5.79 3.81 -23.96
C ARG A 144 -5.55 3.66 -22.46
N TRP A 145 -5.01 2.51 -22.07
CA TRP A 145 -4.53 2.33 -20.70
C TRP A 145 -3.36 3.28 -20.39
N PRO A 146 -3.29 3.86 -19.16
CA PRO A 146 -2.17 4.67 -18.73
C PRO A 146 -0.87 3.89 -18.81
N THR A 147 0.20 4.54 -19.25
CA THR A 147 1.53 3.92 -19.34
C THR A 147 2.17 3.85 -17.95
N ASP A 148 2.82 2.73 -17.63
CA ASP A 148 3.54 2.54 -16.35
C ASP A 148 4.91 3.27 -16.29
N ALA A 149 5.25 3.96 -17.39
CA ALA A 149 6.40 4.84 -17.47
C ALA A 149 6.21 6.00 -16.49
N ALA A 150 7.29 6.34 -15.78
CA ALA A 150 7.24 7.58 -15.02
C ALA A 150 7.12 8.69 -16.07
N PRO A 151 6.17 9.64 -15.93
CA PRO A 151 6.25 10.84 -16.73
C PRO A 151 7.64 11.47 -16.51
N ASP A 152 8.22 12.05 -17.55
CA ASP A 152 9.33 12.98 -17.38
C ASP A 152 8.92 14.03 -16.32
N ASP A 153 9.87 14.69 -15.63
CA ASP A 153 9.57 15.55 -14.47
C ASP A 153 8.45 16.61 -14.71
N ASP A 154 8.16 16.96 -15.96
CA ASP A 154 7.09 17.90 -16.39
C ASP A 154 5.94 17.25 -17.21
N GLY A 155 5.92 15.93 -17.39
CA GLY A 155 4.93 15.21 -18.17
C GLY A 155 3.58 15.08 -17.46
N PRO A 156 2.44 15.12 -18.19
CA PRO A 156 1.13 14.88 -17.57
C PRO A 156 1.01 13.46 -17.06
N VAL A 157 0.39 13.29 -15.88
CA VAL A 157 0.01 11.98 -15.36
C VAL A 157 -1.22 11.48 -16.11
N GLU A 158 -1.11 10.33 -16.75
CA GLU A 158 -2.23 9.67 -17.41
C GLU A 158 -3.11 8.94 -16.39
N LEU A 159 -4.42 9.10 -16.50
CA LEU A 159 -5.40 8.48 -15.60
C LEU A 159 -6.49 7.81 -16.42
N ALA A 160 -6.91 6.62 -15.99
CA ALA A 160 -8.12 5.97 -16.47
C ALA A 160 -9.24 6.24 -15.46
N LEU A 161 -10.41 6.64 -15.96
CA LEU A 161 -11.61 6.88 -15.16
C LEU A 161 -12.65 5.81 -15.50
N ALA A 162 -13.41 5.39 -14.48
CA ALA A 162 -14.58 4.56 -14.73
C ALA A 162 -15.61 5.36 -15.56
N GLU A 163 -16.22 4.71 -16.55
CA GLU A 163 -17.24 5.30 -17.42
C GLU A 163 -18.31 6.13 -16.68
N PRO A 164 -18.97 5.63 -15.60
CA PRO A 164 -19.98 6.41 -14.89
C PRO A 164 -19.39 7.69 -14.25
N VAL A 165 -18.13 7.64 -13.81
CA VAL A 165 -17.44 8.81 -13.23
C VAL A 165 -17.13 9.83 -14.32
N ALA A 166 -16.61 9.39 -15.47
CA ALA A 166 -16.35 10.27 -16.60
C ALA A 166 -17.62 10.95 -17.11
N ALA A 167 -18.72 10.18 -17.27
CA ALA A 167 -20.01 10.70 -17.69
C ALA A 167 -20.61 11.70 -16.69
N GLN A 168 -20.51 11.43 -15.39
CA GLN A 168 -21.01 12.32 -14.34
C GLN A 168 -20.25 13.67 -14.31
N LEU A 169 -18.96 13.63 -14.62
CA LEU A 169 -18.07 14.79 -14.65
C LEU A 169 -18.01 15.50 -16.02
N GLY A 170 -18.62 14.91 -17.06
CA GLY A 170 -18.59 15.45 -18.42
C GLY A 170 -17.24 15.32 -19.11
N LEU A 171 -16.37 14.41 -18.65
CA LEU A 171 -15.00 14.26 -19.13
C LEU A 171 -14.92 13.33 -20.34
N ARG A 172 -13.97 13.62 -21.22
CA ARG A 172 -13.64 12.83 -22.41
C ARG A 172 -12.16 12.46 -22.45
N VAL A 173 -11.83 11.47 -23.27
CA VAL A 173 -10.44 11.10 -23.54
C VAL A 173 -9.69 12.29 -24.12
N GLY A 174 -8.54 12.61 -23.51
CA GLY A 174 -7.68 13.74 -23.92
C GLY A 174 -7.88 15.02 -23.09
N ASP A 175 -8.90 15.08 -22.23
CA ASP A 175 -9.10 16.22 -21.35
C ASP A 175 -7.96 16.36 -20.33
N ARG A 176 -7.57 17.61 -20.06
CA ARG A 176 -6.53 17.95 -19.09
C ARG A 176 -7.14 18.50 -17.83
N LEU A 177 -6.76 17.89 -16.71
CA LEU A 177 -7.24 18.22 -15.39
C LEU A 177 -6.07 18.58 -14.49
N ARG A 178 -6.34 19.45 -13.52
CA ARG A 178 -5.41 19.84 -12.48
C ARG A 178 -5.88 19.27 -11.15
N LEU A 179 -5.03 18.44 -10.56
CA LEU A 179 -5.20 17.96 -9.20
C LEU A 179 -4.46 18.91 -8.25
N THR A 180 -5.17 19.46 -7.28
CA THR A 180 -4.58 20.29 -6.23
C THR A 180 -4.74 19.55 -4.90
N PRO A 181 -3.66 19.22 -4.19
CA PRO A 181 -3.78 18.58 -2.89
C PRO A 181 -4.56 19.50 -1.93
N PRO A 182 -5.38 18.94 -1.03
CA PRO A 182 -6.16 19.69 -0.07
C PRO A 182 -5.19 20.51 0.76
N THR A 183 -5.43 21.81 0.81
CA THR A 183 -4.67 22.71 1.66
C THR A 183 -4.91 22.26 3.10
N ARG A 184 -3.88 21.74 3.77
CA ARG A 184 -3.97 21.39 5.18
C ARG A 184 -4.24 22.68 5.94
N PRO A 185 -5.29 22.78 6.78
CA PRO A 185 -5.46 23.96 7.62
C PRO A 185 -4.21 24.11 8.50
N GLY A 186 -3.45 25.18 8.27
CA GLY A 186 -2.17 25.46 8.95
C GLY A 186 -0.89 25.23 8.13
N SER A 187 -0.93 24.73 6.90
CA SER A 187 0.24 24.73 6.02
C SER A 187 0.39 26.09 5.34
N ALA A 188 1.50 26.79 5.59
CA ALA A 188 1.86 28.00 4.84
C ALA A 188 1.92 27.66 3.33
N PRO A 189 1.42 28.55 2.44
CA PRO A 189 1.52 28.31 1.00
C PRO A 189 3.00 28.14 0.62
N PRO A 190 3.34 27.22 -0.30
CA PRO A 190 4.71 27.13 -0.79
C PRO A 190 5.10 28.50 -1.34
N ALA A 191 6.16 29.09 -0.78
CA ALA A 191 6.73 30.33 -1.26
C ALA A 191 7.07 30.15 -2.75
N THR A 192 6.15 30.57 -3.61
CA THR A 192 6.34 30.52 -5.05
C THR A 192 7.30 31.67 -5.35
N ARG A 193 8.59 31.36 -5.37
CA ARG A 193 9.64 32.30 -5.75
C ARG A 193 9.52 32.51 -7.26
N TRP A 194 8.63 33.42 -7.64
CA TRP A 194 8.60 33.98 -8.99
C TRP A 194 9.81 34.90 -9.16
N TRP A 195 10.90 34.38 -9.71
CA TRP A 195 11.95 35.21 -10.30
C TRP A 195 11.42 35.77 -11.61
N TRP A 196 10.86 36.98 -11.57
CA TRP A 196 10.67 37.79 -12.76
C TRP A 196 12.01 38.47 -13.10
N SER A 197 12.73 37.91 -14.06
CA SER A 197 13.85 38.58 -14.73
C SER A 197 13.28 39.56 -15.75
N GLY A 198 12.68 40.64 -15.27
CA GLY A 198 12.33 41.80 -16.08
C GLY A 198 13.49 42.78 -16.07
N SER A 199 14.21 42.88 -17.19
CA SER A 199 15.19 43.93 -17.45
C SER A 199 14.50 45.29 -17.51
N SER A 200 14.40 45.98 -16.37
CA SER A 200 13.95 47.37 -16.33
C SER A 200 15.08 48.27 -16.82
N GLY A 201 14.90 48.81 -18.03
CA GLY A 201 15.67 49.91 -18.56
C GLY A 201 15.70 51.09 -17.59
N ARG A 202 16.87 51.71 -17.49
CA ARG A 202 17.10 52.96 -16.75
C ARG A 202 16.26 54.08 -17.35
N THR A 203 15.35 54.63 -16.54
CA THR A 203 14.93 56.03 -16.64
C THR A 203 15.14 56.67 -15.27
N THR A 204 16.19 57.47 -15.20
CA THR A 204 16.49 58.41 -14.11
C THR A 204 15.35 59.40 -13.90
N PRO A 205 14.87 59.61 -12.66
CA PRO A 205 14.23 60.85 -12.27
C PRO A 205 15.26 61.80 -11.60
N PRO A 206 15.06 63.12 -11.70
CA PRO A 206 16.03 64.11 -11.26
C PRO A 206 16.08 64.30 -9.74
N THR A 207 17.29 64.69 -9.34
CA THR A 207 17.76 65.13 -8.03
C THR A 207 16.80 66.13 -7.37
N GLY A 208 16.24 65.75 -6.22
CA GLY A 208 15.42 66.63 -5.36
C GLY A 208 15.81 66.46 -3.91
N SER A 209 16.57 67.42 -3.40
CA SER A 209 17.08 67.55 -2.04
C SER A 209 15.97 67.82 -1.00
N GLY A 210 15.99 67.13 0.13
CA GLY A 210 15.22 67.52 1.31
C GLY A 210 15.34 66.53 2.48
N ARG A 211 16.10 66.89 3.51
CA ARG A 211 16.20 66.17 4.80
C ARG A 211 15.02 66.58 5.75
N PRO A 212 15.02 66.26 7.06
CA PRO A 212 14.17 65.21 7.64
C PRO A 212 13.20 65.74 8.72
N CYS A 213 12.07 65.07 8.96
CA CYS A 213 11.22 65.36 10.13
C CYS A 213 11.11 64.15 11.08
N ARG A 214 11.84 64.26 12.19
CA ARG A 214 11.59 63.58 13.49
C ARG A 214 10.29 64.11 14.11
N ARG A 215 9.47 63.21 14.68
CA ARG A 215 8.58 63.35 15.88
C ARG A 215 7.70 62.09 15.90
N ARG A 216 7.80 61.13 16.84
CA ARG A 216 7.59 61.14 18.30
C ARG A 216 6.16 61.56 18.69
N CYS A 217 5.28 60.57 18.84
CA CYS A 217 4.09 60.43 19.71
C CYS A 217 3.76 58.93 19.66
N GLY A 218 3.59 58.13 20.72
CA GLY A 218 2.93 58.39 21.99
C GLY A 218 1.69 57.47 22.05
N TRP A 219 1.80 56.36 22.79
CA TRP A 219 0.74 55.42 23.22
C TRP A 219 -0.48 56.14 23.86
N PRO A 220 -1.70 55.55 24.07
CA PRO A 220 -1.90 54.18 24.61
C PRO A 220 -3.16 53.38 24.19
N SER A 221 -3.17 52.11 24.62
CA SER A 221 -4.28 51.15 24.66
C SER A 221 -5.50 51.58 25.48
N PRO A 222 -6.68 50.98 25.25
CA PRO A 222 -7.69 50.78 26.28
C PRO A 222 -7.95 49.29 26.60
N ARG A 223 -8.18 49.04 27.89
CA ARG A 223 -8.61 47.76 28.49
C ARG A 223 -10.11 47.53 28.29
N ALA A 224 -10.45 46.24 28.20
CA ALA A 224 -11.56 45.49 28.80
C ALA A 224 -12.90 46.18 29.14
N THR A 225 -13.99 45.51 28.78
CA THR A 225 -15.14 45.36 29.68
C THR A 225 -15.90 44.06 29.40
N ALA A 226 -16.26 43.37 30.47
CA ALA A 226 -17.11 42.20 30.52
C ALA A 226 -18.43 42.59 31.20
N SER A 227 -19.57 42.10 30.72
CA SER A 227 -20.80 41.78 31.49
C SER A 227 -21.83 41.24 30.50
N ARG A 228 -22.25 39.97 30.58
CA ARG A 228 -23.41 39.48 31.35
C ARG A 228 -24.70 40.27 31.09
N SER A 229 -25.60 39.61 30.38
CA SER A 229 -27.03 39.47 30.69
C SER A 229 -27.54 38.24 29.97
#